data_AF-A0A1V1PJX5-F1
#
_entry.id   AF-A0A1V1PJX5-F1
#
_cell.length_a   1.000
_cell.length_b   1.000
_cell.length_c   1.000
_cell.angle_alpha   90.00
_cell.angle_beta   90.00
_cell.angle_gamma   90.00
#
_symmetry.space_group_name_H-M   'P 1'
#
loop_
_entity.id
_entity.type
_entity.pdbx_description
1 polymer ?
#
loop_
_entity_poly.entity_id
_entity_poly.type
_entity_poly.pdbx_seq_one_letter_code
_entity_poly.pdbx_strand_id
1 'polypeptide(L)'
;MDLLDIPQDGAPNVRAIRQKLELSQEEFARRFGVSVGTLRNWEQGVRLPDGPARVLLKVIEREPEAVKRALAYKPSPRRPKSLNTSAAKRSKSKR
;
A
#
# COMPACT_ATOMS: atom_id res chain seq x y z
N MET A 1 10.14 18.32 -9.28
CA MET A 1 10.42 17.16 -8.42
C MET A 1 10.62 15.99 -9.35
N ASP A 2 11.87 15.65 -9.64
CA ASP A 2 12.19 14.49 -10.47
C ASP A 2 11.96 13.22 -9.65
N LEU A 3 11.21 12.25 -10.17
CA LEU A 3 10.80 11.05 -9.45
C LEU A 3 11.98 10.09 -9.15
N LEU A 4 13.17 10.41 -9.68
CA LEU A 4 14.38 9.59 -9.60
C LEU A 4 15.39 10.08 -8.56
N ASP A 5 15.16 11.24 -7.93
CA ASP A 5 16.07 11.80 -6.92
C ASP A 5 15.35 11.91 -5.58
N ILE A 6 15.16 10.76 -4.91
CA ILE A 6 14.68 10.73 -3.53
C ILE A 6 15.85 11.23 -2.68
N PRO A 7 15.73 12.41 -2.02
CA PRO A 7 16.82 12.95 -1.23
C PRO A 7 17.25 11.90 -0.19
N GLN A 8 18.54 11.54 -0.20
CA GLN A 8 19.13 10.58 0.73
C GLN A 8 19.30 11.17 2.14
N ASP A 9 18.92 12.44 2.30
CA ASP A 9 19.05 13.29 3.47
C ASP A 9 18.28 12.68 4.66
N GLY A 10 18.97 11.82 5.41
CA GLY A 10 18.49 11.20 6.64
C GLY A 10 17.54 10.02 6.42
N ALA A 11 17.88 8.88 7.00
CA ALA A 11 16.91 7.81 7.14
C ALA A 11 15.69 8.31 7.95
N PRO A 12 14.46 8.00 7.53
CA PRO A 12 13.26 8.45 8.23
C PRO A 12 13.28 7.94 9.67
N ASN A 13 12.94 8.80 10.63
CA ASN A 13 12.81 8.41 12.03
C ASN A 13 11.52 7.60 12.20
N VAL A 14 11.62 6.28 11.96
CA VAL A 14 10.47 5.37 11.94
C VAL A 14 9.71 5.38 13.27
N ARG A 15 10.42 5.49 14.39
CA ARG A 15 9.82 5.57 15.72
C ARG A 15 8.96 6.82 15.86
N ALA A 16 9.48 7.98 15.47
CA ALA A 16 8.75 9.24 15.53
C ALA A 16 7.50 9.22 14.63
N ILE A 17 7.63 8.66 13.41
CA ILE A 17 6.48 8.48 12.49
C ILE A 17 5.41 7.61 13.16
N ARG A 18 5.78 6.46 13.74
CA ARG A 18 4.81 5.59 14.43
C ARG A 18 4.15 6.29 15.61
N GLN A 19 4.93 6.98 16.44
CA GLN A 19 4.43 7.68 17.63
C GLN A 19 3.46 8.81 17.26
N LYS A 20 3.73 9.55 16.18
CA LYS A 20 2.81 10.58 15.64
C LYS A 20 1.45 10.01 15.21
N LEU A 21 1.40 8.72 14.87
CA LEU A 21 0.17 8.02 14.52
C LEU A 21 -0.50 7.33 15.71
N GLU A 22 0.09 7.42 16.91
CA GLU A 22 -0.41 6.82 18.15
C GLU A 22 -0.60 5.29 18.04
N LEU A 23 0.27 4.61 17.29
CA LEU A 23 0.20 3.16 17.07
C LEU A 23 1.22 2.41 17.90
N SER A 24 0.85 1.22 18.39
CA SER A 24 1.83 0.23 18.87
C SER A 24 2.71 -0.28 17.72
N GLN A 25 3.81 -0.97 18.04
CA GLN A 25 4.65 -1.59 17.01
C GLN A 25 3.87 -2.62 16.20
N GLU A 26 3.03 -3.42 16.86
CA GLU A 26 2.19 -4.45 16.24
C GLU A 26 1.14 -3.84 15.32
N GLU A 27 0.51 -2.74 15.75
CA GLU A 27 -0.48 -2.03 14.94
C GLU A 27 0.13 -1.37 13.71
N PHE A 28 1.29 -0.74 13.87
CA PHE A 28 2.02 -0.14 12.76
C PHE A 28 2.46 -1.20 11.75
N ALA A 29 3.08 -2.29 12.25
CA ALA A 29 3.52 -3.42 11.45
C ALA A 29 2.37 -4.02 10.63
N ARG A 30 1.24 -4.30 11.28
CA ARG A 30 0.04 -4.82 10.64
C ARG A 30 -0.54 -3.85 9.61
N ARG A 31 -0.62 -2.56 9.94
CA ARG A 31 -1.23 -1.55 9.06
C ARG A 31 -0.43 -1.31 7.79
N PHE A 32 0.90 -1.31 7.86
CA PHE A 32 1.77 -0.97 6.74
C PHE A 32 2.49 -2.17 6.12
N GLY A 33 2.12 -3.39 6.52
CA GLY A 33 2.59 -4.62 5.88
C GLY A 33 4.08 -4.93 6.11
N VAL A 34 4.59 -4.64 7.30
CA VAL A 34 5.97 -4.98 7.70
C VAL A 34 5.95 -5.91 8.91
N SER A 35 7.00 -6.72 9.10
CA SER A 35 7.09 -7.53 10.32
C SER A 35 7.44 -6.64 11.53
N VAL A 36 7.00 -7.04 12.73
CA VAL A 36 7.37 -6.34 13.98
C VAL A 36 8.89 -6.37 14.19
N GLY A 37 9.56 -7.46 13.81
CA GLY A 37 11.02 -7.57 13.87
C GLY A 37 11.72 -6.58 12.93
N THR A 38 11.21 -6.42 11.70
CA THR A 38 11.71 -5.42 10.74
C THR A 38 11.53 -4.01 11.29
N LEU A 39 10.35 -3.69 11.82
CA LEU A 39 10.07 -2.39 12.43
C LEU A 39 11.02 -2.11 13.61
N ARG A 40 11.23 -3.07 14.49
CA ARG A 40 12.17 -2.94 15.62
C ARG A 40 13.60 -2.66 15.15
N ASN A 41 14.08 -3.42 14.16
CA ASN A 41 15.41 -3.21 13.58
C ASN A 41 15.56 -1.79 13.02
N TRP A 42 14.52 -1.24 12.40
CA TRP A 42 14.51 0.15 11.92
C TRP A 42 14.48 1.17 13.06
N GLU A 43 13.61 1.00 14.06
CA GLU A 43 13.52 1.92 15.20
C GLU A 43 14.75 1.92 16.11
N GLN A 44 15.54 0.85 16.07
CA GLN A 44 16.80 0.71 16.81
C GLN A 44 18.03 1.10 15.98
N GLY A 45 17.88 1.33 14.67
CA GLY A 45 18.99 1.64 13.77
C GLY A 45 19.87 0.45 13.40
N VAL A 46 19.49 -0.79 13.75
CA VAL A 46 20.20 -2.03 13.36
C VAL A 46 20.19 -2.19 11.83
N ARG A 47 19.08 -1.82 11.21
CA ARG A 47 18.94 -1.67 9.75
C ARG A 47 18.20 -0.38 9.45
N LEU A 48 18.46 0.20 8.29
CA LEU A 48 17.71 1.37 7.81
C LEU A 48 16.68 0.93 6.77
N PRO A 49 15.53 1.62 6.66
CA PRO A 49 14.61 1.40 5.55
C PRO A 49 15.26 1.88 4.25
N ASP A 50 15.11 1.06 3.21
CA ASP A 50 15.66 1.26 1.88
C ASP A 50 14.56 1.28 0.80
N GLY A 51 14.95 1.74 -0.39
CA GLY A 51 14.11 1.73 -1.60
C GLY A 51 12.64 2.10 -1.35
N PRO A 52 11.68 1.21 -1.67
CA PRO A 52 10.25 1.49 -1.50
C PRO A 52 9.82 1.77 -0.06
N ALA A 53 10.46 1.14 0.93
CA ALA A 53 10.08 1.34 2.34
C ALA A 53 10.36 2.78 2.78
N ARG A 54 11.50 3.35 2.36
CA ARG A 54 11.84 4.75 2.64
C ARG A 54 10.82 5.72 2.03
N VAL A 55 10.43 5.48 0.77
CA VAL A 55 9.42 6.29 0.07
C VAL A 55 8.09 6.20 0.81
N LEU A 56 7.63 4.99 1.12
CA LEU A 56 6.35 4.77 1.81
C LEU A 56 6.34 5.47 3.19
N LEU A 57 7.42 5.36 3.97
CA LEU A 57 7.53 6.01 5.27
C LEU A 57 7.44 7.54 5.16
N LYS A 58 8.06 8.13 4.13
CA LYS A 58 7.97 9.58 3.87
C LYS A 58 6.55 10.02 3.46
N VAL A 59 5.84 9.18 2.70
CA VAL A 59 4.43 9.41 2.36
C VAL A 59 3.56 9.28 3.61
N ILE A 60 3.78 8.26 4.46
CA ILE A 60 3.06 8.07 5.73
C ILE A 60 3.26 9.27 6.66
N GLU A 61 4.49 9.78 6.76
CA GLU A 61 4.82 10.93 7.62
C GLU A 61 4.07 12.22 7.22
N ARG A 62 3.96 12.45 5.90
CA ARG A 62 3.36 13.65 5.31
C ARG A 62 1.85 13.55 5.13
N GLU A 63 1.36 12.41 4.67
CA GLU A 63 -0.04 12.19 4.29
C GLU A 63 -0.62 10.90 4.89
N PRO A 64 -0.64 10.76 6.23
CA PRO A 64 -1.09 9.53 6.87
C PRO A 64 -2.55 9.17 6.55
N GLU A 65 -3.42 10.17 6.40
CA GLU A 65 -4.82 9.94 6.05
C GLU A 65 -5.01 9.47 4.61
N ALA A 66 -4.19 9.94 3.68
CA ALA A 66 -4.23 9.45 2.30
C ALA A 66 -3.82 7.99 2.22
N VAL A 67 -2.75 7.62 2.94
CA VAL A 67 -2.30 6.22 3.04
C VAL A 67 -3.36 5.36 3.71
N LYS A 68 -3.96 5.81 4.84
CA LYS A 68 -5.06 5.08 5.50
C LYS A 68 -6.23 4.84 4.55
N ARG A 69 -6.67 5.85 3.79
CA ARG A 69 -7.75 5.70 2.79
C ARG A 69 -7.38 4.73 1.68
N ALA A 70 -6.16 4.83 1.14
CA ALA A 70 -5.68 3.95 0.07
C ALA A 70 -5.63 2.48 0.52
N LEU A 71 -5.18 2.22 1.76
CA LEU A 71 -5.10 0.87 2.31
C LEU A 71 -6.45 0.32 2.79
N ALA A 72 -7.40 1.19 3.17
CA ALA A 72 -8.76 0.78 3.55
C ALA A 72 -9.63 0.41 2.34
N TYR A 73 -9.24 0.80 1.13
CA TYR A 73 -9.98 0.49 -0.09
C TYR A 73 -9.99 -1.02 -0.34
N LYS A 74 -11.15 -1.65 -0.12
CA LYS A 74 -11.45 -2.97 -0.64
C LYS A 74 -11.92 -2.80 -2.08
N PRO A 75 -11.17 -3.22 -3.12
CA PRO A 75 -11.72 -3.25 -4.46
C PRO A 75 -12.96 -4.15 -4.41
N SER A 76 -14.12 -3.60 -4.78
CA SER A 76 -15.30 -4.41 -5.03
C SER A 76 -14.91 -5.54 -6.00
N PRO A 77 -15.30 -6.80 -5.75
CA PRO A 77 -15.00 -7.89 -6.65
C PRO A 77 -15.45 -7.44 -8.04
N ARG A 78 -14.49 -7.28 -8.96
CA ARG A 78 -14.78 -6.87 -10.33
C ARG A 78 -15.87 -7.80 -10.83
N ARG A 79 -17.08 -7.28 -11.06
CA ARG A 79 -18.19 -8.05 -11.60
C ARG A 79 -17.62 -8.78 -12.82
N PRO A 80 -17.67 -10.12 -12.89
CA PRO A 80 -17.16 -10.81 -14.06
C PRO A 80 -17.86 -10.19 -15.27
N LYS A 81 -17.07 -9.72 -16.25
CA LYS A 81 -17.59 -9.27 -17.54
C LYS A 81 -18.54 -10.36 -18.00
N SER A 82 -19.83 -10.05 -18.19
CA SER A 82 -20.79 -11.05 -18.63
C SER A 82 -20.19 -11.76 -19.83
N LEU A 83 -20.01 -13.08 -19.70
CA LEU A 83 -19.76 -13.93 -20.84
C LEU A 83 -20.87 -13.62 -21.85
N ASN A 84 -20.51 -13.03 -22.99
CA ASN A 84 -21.41 -12.95 -24.13
C ASN A 84 -21.61 -14.38 -24.64
N THR A 85 -22.42 -15.19 -23.94
CA THR A 85 -23.01 -16.39 -24.53
C THR A 85 -24.16 -15.93 -25.41
N SER A 86 -23.81 -15.56 -26.63
CA SER A 86 -24.75 -15.49 -27.75
C SER A 86 -25.23 -16.90 -28.09
N ALA A 87 -26.10 -17.46 -27.25
CA ALA A 87 -26.94 -18.60 -27.59
C ALA A 87 -28.39 -18.12 -27.59
N ALA A 88 -28.87 -17.71 -28.76
CA ALA A 88 -30.22 -18.00 -29.27
C ALA A 88 -30.60 -17.00 -30.38
N LYS A 89 -30.71 -17.51 -31.61
CA LYS A 89 -31.83 -17.35 -32.56
C LYS A 89 -31.32 -17.25 -34.00
N ARG A 90 -31.33 -18.40 -34.68
CA ARG A 90 -31.65 -18.46 -36.11
C ARG A 90 -32.45 -19.72 -36.37
N SER A 91 -33.75 -19.61 -36.15
CA SER A 91 -34.73 -20.44 -36.84
C SER A 91 -35.25 -19.65 -38.04
N LYS A 92 -35.54 -20.39 -39.11
CA LYS A 92 -36.23 -20.04 -40.38
C LYS A 92 -35.40 -19.63 -41.60
N SER A 93 -35.81 -20.30 -42.69
CA SER A 93 -35.81 -19.90 -44.10
C SER A 93 -34.63 -20.45 -44.93
N LYS A 94 -34.75 -21.09 -46.09
CA LYS A 94 -35.85 -21.50 -47.00
C LYS A 94 -35.16 -22.02 -48.28
N ARG A 95 -35.74 -23.04 -48.91
CA ARG A 95 -35.41 -23.65 -50.24
C ARG A 95 -34.25 -24.63 -50.29
#